data_AF-A0A920GV47-F1
#
_entry.id   AF-A0A920GV47-F1
#
_cell.length_a   1.000
_cell.length_b   1.000
_cell.length_c   1.000
_cell.angle_alpha   90.00
_cell.angle_beta   90.00
_cell.angle_gamma   90.00
#
_symmetry.space_group_name_H-M   'P 1'
#
loop_
_entity.id
_entity.type
_entity.pdbx_description
1 polymer ?
#
loop_
_entity_poly.entity_id
_entity_poly.type
_entity_poly.pdbx_seq_one_letter_code
_entity_poly.pdbx_strand_id
1 'polypeptide(L)'
;MTDEDALRILQRMIKQRKESISQFADAGRTELAEKEEKEISILQDFLPEQLGEEEIRELVTEAISATEASEPADIGKVMGALKSKIKGNADMGLVSRIVKENLA
;
A
#
# COMPACT_ATOMS: atom_id res chain seq x y z
N MET A 1 21.75 5.08 1.48
CA MET A 1 20.49 4.42 1.09
C MET A 1 20.34 3.22 2.00
N THR A 2 19.22 3.10 2.70
CA THR A 2 18.92 1.96 3.58
C THR A 2 18.04 0.93 2.88
N ASP A 3 17.93 -0.28 3.42
CA ASP A 3 17.01 -1.30 2.87
C ASP A 3 15.55 -0.81 2.88
N GLU A 4 15.16 -0.04 3.90
CA GLU A 4 13.84 0.59 3.94
C GLU A 4 13.64 1.61 2.81
N ASP A 5 14.68 2.36 2.45
CA ASP A 5 14.62 3.28 1.31
C ASP A 5 14.50 2.52 -0.02
N ALA A 6 15.20 1.38 -0.15
CA ALA A 6 15.10 0.52 -1.33
C ALA A 6 13.68 -0.04 -1.50
N LEU A 7 13.07 -0.56 -0.44
CA LEU A 7 11.69 -1.05 -0.45
C LEU A 7 10.70 0.06 -0.85
N ARG A 8 10.85 1.28 -0.30
CA ARG A 8 10.01 2.43 -0.68
C ARG A 8 10.15 2.80 -2.15
N ILE A 9 11.36 2.72 -2.71
CA ILE A 9 11.59 2.99 -4.13
C ILE A 9 10.89 1.93 -4.98
N LEU A 10 11.03 0.65 -4.65
CA LEU A 10 10.36 -0.45 -5.36
C LEU A 10 8.83 -0.31 -5.33
N GLN A 11 8.25 -0.02 -4.15
CA GLN A 11 6.81 0.24 -4.02
C GLN A 11 6.36 1.43 -4.87
N ARG A 12 7.15 2.52 -4.89
CA ARG A 12 6.88 3.68 -5.75
C ARG A 12 6.92 3.32 -7.23
N MET A 13 7.89 2.51 -7.67
CA MET A 13 7.99 2.05 -9.04
C MET A 13 6.76 1.25 -9.44
N ILE A 14 6.32 0.29 -8.60
CA ILE A 14 5.09 -0.47 -8.85
C ILE A 14 3.88 0.45 -9.00
N LYS A 15 3.74 1.46 -8.13
CA LYS A 15 2.63 2.42 -8.22
C LYS A 15 2.64 3.18 -9.55
N GLN A 16 3.80 3.70 -9.97
CA GLN A 16 3.93 4.39 -11.25
C GLN A 16 3.56 3.49 -12.43
N ARG A 17 3.94 2.22 -12.38
CA ARG A 17 3.57 1.24 -13.42
C ARG A 17 2.06 0.96 -13.44
N LYS A 18 1.40 0.84 -12.28
CA LYS A 18 -0.06 0.71 -12.20
C LYS A 18 -0.78 1.92 -12.82
N GLU A 19 -0.27 3.13 -12.59
CA GLU A 19 -0.78 4.36 -13.20
C GLU A 19 -0.59 4.33 -14.73
N SER A 20 0.56 3.85 -15.23
CA SER A 20 0.82 3.66 -16.66
C SER A 20 -0.10 2.60 -17.29
N ILE A 21 -0.37 1.49 -16.60
CA ILE A 21 -1.30 0.44 -17.08
C ILE A 21 -2.67 1.05 -17.37
N SER A 22 -3.22 1.84 -16.43
CA SER A 22 -4.51 2.50 -16.63
C SER A 22 -4.47 3.40 -17.87
N GLN A 23 -3.43 4.23 -18.00
CA GLN A 23 -3.29 5.15 -19.15
C GLN A 23 -3.16 4.40 -20.48
N PHE A 24 -2.41 3.31 -20.53
CA PHE A 24 -2.24 2.49 -21.74
C PHE A 24 -3.53 1.74 -22.09
N ALA A 25 -4.22 1.17 -21.10
CA ALA A 25 -5.50 0.51 -21.30
C ALA A 25 -6.56 1.50 -21.82
N ASP A 26 -6.65 2.69 -21.21
CA ASP A 26 -7.56 3.76 -21.63
C ASP A 26 -7.27 4.26 -23.05
N ALA A 27 -6.01 4.20 -23.47
CA ALA A 27 -5.56 4.56 -24.83
C ALA A 27 -5.65 3.40 -25.85
N GLY A 28 -6.15 2.22 -25.45
CA GLY A 28 -6.23 1.03 -26.31
C GLY A 28 -4.87 0.41 -26.66
N ARG A 29 -3.81 0.71 -25.89
CA ARG A 29 -2.43 0.23 -26.04
C ARG A 29 -2.18 -0.99 -25.15
N THR A 30 -2.96 -2.05 -25.34
CA THR A 30 -2.92 -3.25 -24.49
C THR A 30 -1.52 -3.88 -24.43
N GLU A 31 -0.75 -3.81 -25.50
CA GLU A 31 0.63 -4.31 -25.56
C GLU A 31 1.58 -3.60 -24.57
N LEU A 32 1.34 -2.31 -24.31
CA LEU A 32 2.11 -1.53 -23.35
C LEU A 32 1.63 -1.79 -21.92
N ALA A 33 0.32 -1.96 -21.72
CA ALA A 33 -0.23 -2.38 -20.42
C ALA A 33 0.32 -3.74 -19.99
N GLU A 34 0.32 -4.73 -20.88
CA GLU A 34 0.90 -6.06 -20.61
C GLU A 34 2.40 -6.00 -20.29
N LYS A 35 3.14 -5.08 -20.93
CA LYS A 35 4.56 -4.87 -20.62
C LYS A 35 4.74 -4.35 -19.20
N GLU A 36 3.93 -3.37 -18.78
CA GLU A 36 3.97 -2.84 -17.43
C GLU A 36 3.57 -3.88 -16.38
N GLU A 37 2.59 -4.75 -16.67
CA GLU A 37 2.20 -5.85 -15.79
C GLU A 37 3.37 -6.82 -15.54
N LYS A 38 4.10 -7.22 -16.59
CA LYS A 38 5.29 -8.07 -16.45
C LYS A 38 6.37 -7.42 -15.60
N GLU A 39 6.59 -6.13 -15.78
CA GLU A 39 7.54 -5.37 -14.98
C GLU A 39 7.11 -5.27 -13.51
N ILE A 40 5.81 -5.13 -13.23
CA ILE A 40 5.29 -5.21 -11.85
C ILE A 40 5.59 -6.57 -11.24
N SER A 41 5.34 -7.68 -11.96
CA SER A 41 5.63 -9.02 -11.44
C SER A 41 7.11 -9.17 -11.06
N ILE A 42 8.02 -8.70 -11.91
CA ILE A 42 9.46 -8.72 -11.62
C ILE A 42 9.78 -7.90 -10.37
N LEU A 43 9.20 -6.71 -10.21
CA LEU A 43 9.43 -5.86 -9.04
C LEU A 43 8.86 -6.48 -7.75
N GLN A 44 7.74 -7.21 -7.85
CA GLN A 44 7.12 -7.89 -6.71
C GLN A 44 8.00 -9.01 -6.15
N ASP A 45 8.82 -9.68 -6.99
CA ASP A 45 9.78 -10.70 -6.54
C ASP A 45 10.86 -10.15 -5.59
N PHE A 46 11.11 -8.83 -5.61
CA PHE A 46 12.06 -8.15 -4.73
C PHE A 46 11.41 -7.53 -3.49
N LEU A 47 10.10 -7.62 -3.37
CA LEU A 47 9.36 -7.16 -2.21
C LEU A 47 8.95 -8.36 -1.35
N PRO A 48 8.81 -8.15 -0.03
CA PRO A 48 8.06 -9.09 0.78
C PRO A 48 6.62 -9.20 0.25
N GLU A 49 5.93 -10.27 0.61
CA GLU A 49 4.50 -10.43 0.33
C GLU A 49 3.74 -9.16 0.75
N GLN A 50 3.09 -8.53 -0.23
CA GLN A 50 2.40 -7.26 -0.02
C GLN A 50 0.98 -7.53 0.44
N LEU A 51 0.56 -6.82 1.49
CA LEU A 51 -0.80 -6.83 2.00
C LEU A 51 -1.75 -6.21 0.98
N GLY A 52 -2.83 -6.92 0.69
CA GLY A 52 -3.95 -6.43 -0.10
C GLY A 52 -4.76 -5.36 0.63
N GLU A 53 -5.65 -4.68 -0.09
CA GLU A 53 -6.51 -3.66 0.52
C GLU A 53 -7.41 -4.24 1.62
N GLU A 54 -7.97 -5.43 1.39
CA GLU A 54 -8.85 -6.11 2.35
C GLU A 54 -8.12 -6.48 3.64
N GLU A 55 -6.94 -7.08 3.55
CA GLU A 55 -6.09 -7.38 4.70
C GLU A 55 -5.69 -6.11 5.46
N ILE A 56 -5.39 -5.02 4.74
CA ILE A 56 -5.11 -3.72 5.37
C ILE A 56 -6.35 -3.21 6.13
N ARG A 57 -7.56 -3.34 5.57
CA ARG A 57 -8.80 -2.93 6.25
C ARG A 57 -9.06 -3.74 7.52
N GLU A 58 -8.81 -5.05 7.49
CA GLU A 58 -8.90 -5.91 8.67
C GLU A 58 -7.90 -5.48 9.74
N LEU A 59 -6.63 -5.31 9.38
CA LEU A 59 -5.59 -4.85 10.30
C LEU A 59 -5.91 -3.50 10.92
N VAL A 60 -6.43 -2.56 10.13
CA VAL A 60 -6.86 -1.24 10.62
C VAL A 60 -8.01 -1.38 11.63
N THR A 61 -9.00 -2.22 11.33
CA THR A 61 -10.13 -2.46 12.23
C THR A 61 -9.68 -3.07 13.55
N GLU A 62 -8.80 -4.08 13.50
CA GLU A 62 -8.17 -4.66 14.69
C GLU A 62 -7.40 -3.61 15.49
N ALA A 63 -6.62 -2.77 14.82
CA ALA A 63 -5.80 -1.75 15.47
C ALA A 63 -6.68 -0.67 16.13
N ILE A 64 -7.76 -0.25 15.49
CA ILE A 64 -8.76 0.67 16.07
C ILE A 64 -9.37 0.05 17.33
N SER A 65 -9.84 -1.20 17.24
CA SER A 65 -10.42 -1.90 18.40
C SER A 65 -9.42 -2.07 19.54
N ALA A 66 -8.17 -2.46 19.24
CA ALA A 66 -7.13 -2.67 20.26
C ALA A 66 -6.67 -1.36 20.91
N THR A 67 -6.82 -0.24 20.21
CA THR A 67 -6.45 1.08 20.71
C THR A 67 -7.64 1.87 21.25
N GLU A 68 -8.86 1.34 21.18
CA GLU A 68 -10.09 2.06 21.53
C GLU A 68 -10.18 3.43 20.84
N ALA A 69 -9.62 3.53 19.63
CA ALA A 69 -9.60 4.77 18.86
C ALA A 69 -11.01 5.07 18.34
N SER A 70 -11.42 6.34 18.41
CA SER A 70 -12.75 6.75 17.95
C SER A 70 -12.79 8.11 17.26
N GLU A 71 -11.70 8.88 17.33
CA GLU A 71 -11.65 10.24 16.80
C GLU A 71 -10.45 10.44 15.84
N PRO A 72 -10.48 11.46 14.97
CA PRO A 72 -9.32 11.78 14.11
C PRO A 72 -8.03 12.05 14.89
N ALA A 73 -8.14 12.47 16.16
CA ALA A 73 -7.00 12.65 17.06
C ALA A 73 -6.25 11.34 17.34
N ASP A 74 -6.92 10.19 17.24
CA ASP A 74 -6.36 8.87 17.54
C ASP A 74 -5.59 8.25 16.38
N ILE A 75 -5.59 8.87 15.18
CA ILE A 75 -4.90 8.35 13.99
C ILE A 75 -3.44 8.00 14.31
N GLY A 76 -2.73 8.84 15.08
CA GLY A 76 -1.35 8.58 15.47
C GLY A 76 -1.18 7.31 16.32
N LYS A 77 -2.15 7.02 17.19
CA LYS A 77 -2.19 5.83 18.05
C LYS A 77 -2.40 4.57 17.21
N VAL A 78 -3.36 4.58 16.30
CA VAL A 78 -3.64 3.46 15.37
C VAL A 78 -2.43 3.19 14.46
N MET A 79 -1.84 4.23 13.88
CA MET A 79 -0.64 4.10 13.05
C MET A 79 0.54 3.52 13.83
N GLY A 80 0.68 3.86 15.12
CA GLY A 80 1.67 3.26 16.02
C GLY A 80 1.47 1.75 16.20
N ALA A 81 0.22 1.31 16.42
CA ALA A 81 -0.13 -0.10 16.59
C ALA A 81 0.07 -0.93 15.30
N LEU A 82 -0.16 -0.32 14.13
CA LEU A 82 0.02 -0.99 12.84
C LEU A 82 1.48 -1.15 12.42
N LYS A 83 2.38 -0.29 12.92
CA LYS A 83 3.75 -0.13 12.39
C LYS A 83 4.52 -1.44 12.23
N SER A 84 4.42 -2.38 13.17
CA SER A 84 5.11 -3.68 13.09
C SER A 84 4.46 -4.65 12.10
N LYS A 85 3.13 -4.58 11.95
CA LYS A 85 2.35 -5.45 11.06
C LYS A 85 2.48 -5.05 9.57
N ILE A 86 2.72 -3.76 9.30
CA ILE A 86 2.72 -3.21 7.93
C ILE A 86 4.10 -2.89 7.38
N LYS A 87 5.17 -3.05 8.18
CA LYS A 87 6.53 -2.63 7.80
C LYS A 87 7.04 -3.43 6.61
N GLY A 88 7.31 -2.74 5.50
CA GLY A 88 7.87 -3.34 4.27
C GLY A 88 6.85 -4.04 3.37
N ASN A 89 5.63 -4.26 3.87
CA ASN A 89 4.65 -5.13 3.26
C ASN A 89 3.33 -4.39 2.93
N ALA A 90 3.22 -3.09 3.22
CA ALA A 90 2.02 -2.32 2.91
C ALA A 90 2.35 -0.99 2.19
N ASP A 91 1.40 -0.52 1.39
CA ASP A 91 1.38 0.85 0.90
C ASP A 91 0.92 1.79 2.04
N MET A 92 1.87 2.56 2.58
CA MET A 92 1.60 3.51 3.67
C MET A 92 0.56 4.59 3.31
N GLY A 93 0.45 4.94 2.03
CA GLY A 93 -0.57 5.86 1.54
C GLY A 93 -1.96 5.25 1.59
N LEU A 94 -2.09 3.97 1.23
CA LEU A 94 -3.34 3.21 1.34
C LEU A 94 -3.74 3.03 2.81
N VAL A 95 -2.80 2.61 3.67
CA VAL A 95 -3.04 2.47 5.13
C VAL A 95 -3.53 3.80 5.70
N SER A 96 -2.85 4.91 5.41
CA SER A 96 -3.23 6.23 5.92
C SER A 96 -4.63 6.65 5.47
N ARG A 97 -5.02 6.33 4.24
CA ARG A 97 -6.36 6.61 3.72
C ARG A 97 -7.41 5.81 4.48
N ILE A 98 -7.22 4.50 4.61
CA ILE A 98 -8.18 3.60 5.28
C ILE A 98 -8.34 3.97 6.75
N VAL A 99 -7.25 4.28 7.46
CA VAL A 99 -7.31 4.74 8.86
C VAL A 99 -8.15 6.01 8.98
N LYS A 100 -7.97 6.97 8.07
CA LYS A 100 -8.78 8.19 8.04
C LYS A 100 -10.23 7.92 7.72
N GLU A 101 -10.53 7.03 6.76
CA GLU A 101 -11.91 6.64 6.43
C GLU A 101 -12.67 6.06 7.64
N ASN A 102 -11.98 5.34 8.52
CA ASN A 102 -12.60 4.68 9.68
C ASN A 102 -12.70 5.58 10.94
N LEU A 103 -11.96 6.68 10.99
CA LEU A 103 -11.90 7.60 12.14
C LEU A 103 -12.38 9.03 11.79
N ALA A 104 -12.94 9.23 10.60
CA ALA A 104 -13.48 10.52 10.16
C ALA A 104 -14.91 10.77 10.65
#